data_AF-A0A178K245-F1
#
_entry.id   AF-A0A178K245-F1
#
_cell.length_a   1.000
_cell.length_b   1.000
_cell.length_c   1.000
_cell.angle_alpha   90.00
_cell.angle_beta   90.00
_cell.angle_gamma   90.00
#
_symmetry.space_group_name_H-M   'P 1'
#
loop_
_entity.id
_entity.type
_entity.pdbx_description
1 polymer ?
#
loop_
_entity_poly.entity_id
_entity_poly.type
_entity_poly.pdbx_seq_one_letter_code
_entity_poly.pdbx_strand_id
1 'polypeptide(L)'
;MAGGIIKVSRNTENAPKSELSSQTVAFSHYNNFSAQLPVDPKTGEIVVGDVKEQAKQCLTNIKAIVESIDHVMDDVVKINVFLKDIADMEAVDEVYASFFQNLIPTRTVVQVAALPMSDARVQMDALISNGEGTAPQEPCPLVKLTRNTENAPKDALASHTVAFSHYNNISAQLPVDPKTGAIVEGGVKEQTAQCLKNMKAILESIDVPFDDIVKINLYLSDLANVDAVNEVYSTFFPDSAIARTVAYVPARSIIAADALPMGALVQIDASVSHGDGTPPQEVEDRHNIVIRANNTDAAPRNPLHTQTVAFSHYNHIAAQLPIDVASNAIVAGGAKEQAEQCLKNIKAIVESVDHVMDDIVKINIHLKDVADIEAINEVYTSFFQGDLPARTVVGVSQIEMDALVQIDAVVSNGEGTLPQVK
;
A
#
# COMPACT_ATOMS: atom_id res chain seq x y z
N MET A 1 -11.49 18.87 -15.45
CA MET A 1 -10.82 18.41 -16.70
C MET A 1 -9.49 17.79 -16.29
N ALA A 2 -9.40 16.46 -16.37
CA ALA A 2 -8.20 15.64 -16.11
C ALA A 2 -7.07 15.80 -17.14
N GLY A 3 -7.07 16.85 -17.96
CA GLY A 3 -6.10 17.05 -19.06
C GLY A 3 -4.72 17.55 -18.64
N GLY A 4 -4.38 17.51 -17.35
CA GLY A 4 -3.12 18.05 -16.81
C GLY A 4 -2.34 17.08 -15.90
N ILE A 5 -2.90 15.92 -15.58
CA ILE A 5 -2.22 14.91 -14.77
C ILE A 5 -1.36 14.06 -15.72
N ILE A 6 -0.04 14.14 -15.52
CA ILE A 6 0.92 13.34 -16.28
C ILE A 6 1.61 12.44 -15.27
N LYS A 7 1.18 11.18 -15.23
CA LYS A 7 1.97 10.11 -14.59
C LYS A 7 3.02 9.61 -15.59
N VAL A 8 4.17 9.18 -15.09
CA VAL A 8 5.30 8.73 -15.91
C VAL A 8 5.56 7.26 -15.66
N SER A 9 5.11 6.43 -16.59
CA SER A 9 5.33 4.99 -16.58
C SER A 9 6.67 4.64 -17.21
N ARG A 10 7.42 3.73 -16.60
CA ARG A 10 8.73 3.30 -17.11
C ARG A 10 8.95 1.81 -16.98
N ASN A 11 9.74 1.30 -17.92
CA ASN A 11 10.24 -0.05 -17.94
C ASN A 11 11.71 -0.04 -18.37
N THR A 12 12.54 -0.86 -17.71
CA THR A 12 13.91 -1.17 -18.09
C THR A 12 14.00 -2.61 -18.59
N GLU A 13 14.96 -2.90 -19.48
CA GLU A 13 15.27 -4.27 -19.92
C GLU A 13 15.96 -5.10 -18.81
N ASN A 14 16.47 -4.44 -17.76
CA ASN A 14 17.23 -5.08 -16.70
C ASN A 14 16.37 -5.60 -15.54
N ALA A 15 15.05 -5.59 -15.69
CA ALA A 15 14.09 -6.17 -14.75
C ALA A 15 12.94 -6.83 -15.52
N PRO A 16 12.20 -7.78 -14.92
CA PRO A 16 11.08 -8.48 -15.57
C PRO A 16 10.01 -7.49 -16.05
N LYS A 17 9.56 -7.64 -17.30
CA LYS A 17 8.50 -6.82 -17.90
C LYS A 17 7.20 -7.58 -17.96
N SER A 18 6.10 -6.84 -18.03
CA SER A 18 4.76 -7.40 -18.19
C SER A 18 3.95 -6.52 -19.12
N GLU A 19 3.12 -7.13 -19.96
CA GLU A 19 2.11 -6.43 -20.76
C GLU A 19 0.90 -5.98 -19.91
N LEU A 20 0.85 -6.39 -18.64
CA LEU A 20 -0.28 -6.17 -17.75
C LEU A 20 0.02 -5.13 -16.65
N SER A 21 1.18 -4.49 -16.69
CA SER A 21 1.58 -3.46 -15.73
C SER A 21 2.89 -2.79 -16.16
N SER A 22 3.04 -1.51 -15.81
CA SER A 22 4.36 -0.87 -15.86
C SER A 22 5.22 -1.32 -14.67
N GLN A 23 6.52 -1.49 -14.84
CA GLN A 23 7.45 -1.78 -13.73
C GLN A 23 7.38 -0.69 -12.66
N THR A 24 7.26 0.56 -13.08
CA THR A 24 7.20 1.70 -12.18
C THR A 24 6.33 2.82 -12.77
N VAL A 25 5.58 3.51 -11.92
CA VAL A 25 4.73 4.65 -12.31
C VAL A 25 4.93 5.82 -11.34
N ALA A 26 5.58 6.87 -11.84
CA ALA A 26 5.84 8.08 -11.09
C ALA A 26 4.68 9.05 -11.23
N PHE A 27 4.36 9.75 -10.15
CA PHE A 27 3.56 10.96 -10.19
C PHE A 27 4.07 11.88 -9.10
N SER A 28 4.19 13.17 -9.39
CA SER A 28 4.54 14.20 -8.42
C SER A 28 5.81 13.97 -7.59
N HIS A 29 5.74 13.30 -6.42
CA HIS A 29 6.86 13.09 -5.49
C HIS A 29 7.21 11.61 -5.28
N TYR A 30 6.35 10.69 -5.73
CA TYR A 30 6.55 9.26 -5.51
C TYR A 30 6.48 8.45 -6.78
N ASN A 31 7.19 7.33 -6.75
CA ASN A 31 7.17 6.36 -7.81
C ASN A 31 6.81 4.98 -7.26
N ASN A 32 5.71 4.43 -7.78
CA ASN A 32 5.09 3.19 -7.32
C ASN A 32 5.60 2.03 -8.16
N PHE A 33 6.11 0.97 -7.52
CA PHE A 33 6.70 -0.15 -8.25
C PHE A 33 5.71 -1.30 -8.33
N SER A 34 5.65 -1.97 -9.48
CA SER A 34 5.04 -3.29 -9.57
C SER A 34 5.80 -4.29 -8.72
N ALA A 35 5.09 -5.25 -8.18
CA ALA A 35 5.73 -6.29 -7.40
C ALA A 35 6.71 -7.10 -8.25
N GLN A 36 7.93 -7.24 -7.75
CA GLN A 36 8.99 -7.99 -8.38
C GLN A 36 8.99 -9.41 -7.84
N LEU A 37 8.74 -10.35 -8.75
CA LEU A 37 8.97 -11.77 -8.56
C LEU A 37 10.47 -12.09 -8.73
N PRO A 38 10.93 -13.26 -8.27
CA PRO A 38 12.32 -13.69 -8.36
C PRO A 38 12.66 -14.19 -9.77
N VAL A 39 12.26 -13.45 -10.80
CA VAL A 39 12.45 -13.78 -12.21
C VAL A 39 13.76 -13.18 -12.71
N ASP A 40 14.56 -13.98 -13.43
CA ASP A 40 15.70 -13.46 -14.18
C ASP A 40 15.19 -12.74 -15.43
N PRO A 41 15.44 -11.43 -15.59
CA PRO A 41 14.95 -10.67 -16.74
C PRO A 41 15.46 -11.18 -18.09
N LYS A 42 16.57 -11.93 -18.13
CA LYS A 42 17.13 -12.48 -19.38
C LYS A 42 16.40 -13.73 -19.85
N THR A 43 15.92 -14.55 -18.93
CA THR A 43 15.26 -15.82 -19.24
C THR A 43 13.74 -15.72 -19.16
N GLY A 44 13.22 -14.80 -18.36
CA GLY A 44 11.80 -14.72 -18.01
C GLY A 44 11.34 -15.83 -17.06
N GLU A 45 12.27 -16.61 -16.50
CA GLU A 45 12.00 -17.72 -15.57
C GLU A 45 12.38 -17.35 -14.14
N ILE A 46 11.76 -18.01 -13.16
CA ILE A 46 12.17 -17.91 -11.75
C ILE A 46 13.61 -18.44 -11.60
N VAL A 47 14.43 -17.73 -10.84
CA VAL A 47 15.80 -18.18 -10.54
C VAL A 47 15.79 -19.51 -9.79
N VAL A 48 16.71 -20.39 -10.19
CA VAL A 48 16.94 -21.66 -9.50
C VAL A 48 17.66 -21.40 -8.17
N GLY A 49 17.13 -21.93 -7.08
CA GLY A 49 17.74 -21.81 -5.75
C GLY A 49 16.73 -21.93 -4.63
N ASP A 50 17.20 -21.63 -3.42
CA ASP A 50 16.37 -21.49 -2.24
C ASP A 50 15.78 -20.07 -2.15
N VAL A 51 15.16 -19.75 -1.01
CA VAL A 51 14.49 -18.46 -0.82
C VAL A 51 15.49 -17.28 -0.79
N LYS A 52 16.75 -17.49 -0.42
CA LYS A 52 17.78 -16.45 -0.45
C LYS A 52 18.12 -16.04 -1.87
N GLU A 53 18.30 -16.99 -2.78
CA GLU A 53 18.50 -16.67 -4.20
C GLU A 53 17.30 -15.92 -4.78
N GLN A 54 16.08 -16.35 -4.44
CA GLN A 54 14.86 -15.68 -4.88
C GLN A 54 14.72 -14.26 -4.30
N ALA A 55 14.95 -14.08 -3.00
CA ALA A 55 14.93 -12.76 -2.36
C ALA A 55 15.95 -11.82 -2.98
N LYS A 56 17.17 -12.33 -3.24
CA LYS A 56 18.23 -11.58 -3.92
C LYS A 56 17.80 -11.16 -5.32
N GLN A 57 17.14 -12.04 -6.06
CA GLN A 57 16.64 -11.69 -7.39
C GLN A 57 15.53 -10.62 -7.33
N CYS A 58 14.58 -10.73 -6.40
CA CYS A 58 13.54 -9.70 -6.20
C CYS A 58 14.18 -8.32 -5.95
N LEU A 59 15.13 -8.25 -5.00
CA LEU A 59 15.81 -7.00 -4.66
C LEU A 59 16.74 -6.51 -5.77
N THR A 60 17.35 -7.40 -6.55
CA THR A 60 18.14 -7.05 -7.74
C THR A 60 17.25 -6.45 -8.82
N ASN A 61 16.05 -6.99 -9.04
CA ASN A 61 15.07 -6.45 -9.98
C ASN A 61 14.60 -5.06 -9.53
N ILE A 62 14.26 -4.88 -8.25
CA ILE A 62 13.91 -3.57 -7.68
C ILE A 62 15.07 -2.59 -7.88
N LYS A 63 16.31 -2.99 -7.55
CA LYS A 63 17.49 -2.16 -7.73
C LYS A 63 17.71 -1.75 -9.19
N ALA A 64 17.52 -2.66 -10.13
CA ALA A 64 17.66 -2.36 -11.56
C ALA A 64 16.62 -1.33 -12.04
N ILE A 65 15.38 -1.41 -11.53
CA ILE A 65 14.34 -0.41 -11.82
C ILE A 65 14.71 0.93 -11.19
N VAL A 66 15.14 0.95 -9.92
CA VAL A 66 15.61 2.16 -9.22
C VAL A 66 16.78 2.85 -9.95
N GLU A 67 17.79 2.09 -10.39
CA GLU A 67 18.92 2.63 -11.14
C GLU A 67 18.51 3.12 -12.54
N SER A 68 17.49 2.52 -13.16
CA SER A 68 17.02 2.92 -14.50
C SER A 68 16.30 4.27 -14.54
N ILE A 69 15.94 4.80 -13.37
CA ILE A 69 15.31 6.10 -13.19
C ILE A 69 16.25 7.08 -12.47
N ASP A 70 17.57 6.80 -12.50
CA ASP A 70 18.64 7.62 -11.91
C ASP A 70 18.53 7.80 -10.38
N HIS A 71 17.98 6.80 -9.69
CA HIS A 71 17.88 6.74 -8.23
C HIS A 71 18.76 5.65 -7.61
N VAL A 72 18.81 5.62 -6.28
CA VAL A 72 19.54 4.62 -5.49
C VAL A 72 18.64 3.92 -4.48
N MET A 73 19.05 2.74 -3.98
CA MET A 73 18.24 1.96 -3.02
C MET A 73 17.92 2.73 -1.71
N ASP A 74 18.75 3.71 -1.34
CA ASP A 74 18.49 4.61 -0.22
C ASP A 74 17.28 5.53 -0.45
N ASP A 75 16.73 5.62 -1.67
CA ASP A 75 15.50 6.38 -1.98
C ASP A 75 14.22 5.56 -1.75
N VAL A 76 14.33 4.27 -1.41
CA VAL A 76 13.16 3.45 -1.11
C VAL A 76 12.51 3.93 0.20
N VAL A 77 11.22 4.21 0.17
CA VAL A 77 10.42 4.70 1.30
C VAL A 77 9.69 3.56 2.01
N LYS A 78 9.13 2.61 1.24
CA LYS A 78 8.36 1.47 1.74
C LYS A 78 8.69 0.22 0.92
N ILE A 79 8.80 -0.93 1.58
CA ILE A 79 8.86 -2.27 0.98
C ILE A 79 7.77 -3.13 1.61
N ASN A 80 6.99 -3.83 0.78
CA ASN A 80 6.18 -4.96 1.24
C ASN A 80 6.85 -6.27 0.81
N VAL A 81 6.92 -7.24 1.73
CA VAL A 81 7.48 -8.57 1.51
C VAL A 81 6.36 -9.60 1.66
N PHE A 82 6.04 -10.27 0.56
CA PHE A 82 5.05 -11.34 0.52
C PHE A 82 5.77 -12.68 0.47
N LEU A 83 5.57 -13.52 1.49
CA LEU A 83 6.19 -14.84 1.60
C LEU A 83 5.17 -15.94 1.34
N LYS A 84 5.62 -17.05 0.76
CA LYS A 84 4.82 -18.28 0.68
C LYS A 84 4.87 -19.09 1.98
N ASP A 85 5.96 -18.98 2.72
CA ASP A 85 6.14 -19.57 4.05
C ASP A 85 6.81 -18.54 4.97
N ILE A 86 6.17 -18.22 6.10
CA ILE A 86 6.70 -17.26 7.09
C ILE A 86 8.02 -17.75 7.72
N ALA A 87 8.29 -19.06 7.71
CA ALA A 87 9.54 -19.63 8.20
C ALA A 87 10.76 -19.17 7.37
N ASP A 88 10.56 -18.74 6.13
CA ASP A 88 11.63 -18.21 5.26
C ASP A 88 12.05 -16.78 5.64
N MET A 89 11.33 -16.10 6.53
CA MET A 89 11.55 -14.68 6.86
C MET A 89 13.00 -14.39 7.27
N GLU A 90 13.59 -15.18 8.17
CA GLU A 90 14.98 -14.95 8.63
C GLU A 90 16.00 -15.07 7.49
N ALA A 91 15.77 -15.99 6.54
CA ALA A 91 16.64 -16.15 5.38
C ALA A 91 16.51 -14.97 4.41
N VAL A 92 15.29 -14.46 4.22
CA VAL A 92 15.02 -13.26 3.42
C VAL A 92 15.64 -12.01 4.08
N ASP A 93 15.56 -11.91 5.41
CA ASP A 93 16.10 -10.81 6.21
C ASP A 93 17.62 -10.67 6.05
N GLU A 94 18.35 -11.78 6.05
CA GLU A 94 19.80 -11.80 5.83
C GLU A 94 20.17 -11.18 4.48
N VAL A 95 19.41 -11.51 3.43
CA VAL A 95 19.64 -10.95 2.09
C VAL A 95 19.22 -9.48 2.05
N TYR A 96 18.05 -9.15 2.59
CA TYR A 96 17.50 -7.80 2.65
C TYR A 96 18.47 -6.80 3.29
N ALA A 97 19.11 -7.17 4.40
CA ALA A 97 20.08 -6.35 5.11
C ALA A 97 21.29 -5.94 4.26
N SER A 98 21.61 -6.69 3.20
CA SER A 98 22.69 -6.34 2.26
C SER A 98 22.32 -5.24 1.27
N PHE A 99 21.03 -4.98 1.05
CA PHE A 99 20.52 -3.95 0.13
C PHE A 99 20.20 -2.62 0.82
N PHE A 100 19.94 -2.62 2.13
CA PHE A 100 19.57 -1.45 2.91
C PHE A 100 20.49 -1.30 4.12
N GLN A 101 21.54 -0.47 4.00
CA GLN A 101 22.54 -0.29 5.06
C GLN A 101 22.51 1.10 5.71
N ASN A 102 22.00 2.12 5.00
CA ASN A 102 21.96 3.49 5.49
C ASN A 102 20.53 3.89 5.90
N LEU A 103 19.67 4.17 4.92
CA LEU A 103 18.31 4.65 5.15
C LEU A 103 17.30 3.52 4.93
N ILE A 104 16.98 2.83 6.02
CA ILE A 104 16.10 1.66 6.02
C ILE A 104 14.64 2.12 5.79
N PRO A 105 13.92 1.56 4.79
CA PRO A 105 12.54 1.93 4.50
C PRO A 105 11.57 1.46 5.59
N THR A 106 10.29 1.82 5.46
CA THR A 106 9.25 1.08 6.16
C THR A 106 9.05 -0.30 5.55
N ARG A 107 8.59 -1.23 6.39
CA ARG A 107 8.51 -2.63 6.04
C ARG A 107 7.19 -3.25 6.50
N THR A 108 6.59 -4.04 5.62
CA THR A 108 5.50 -4.96 5.94
C THR A 108 5.90 -6.35 5.48
N VAL A 109 5.79 -7.36 6.35
CA VAL A 109 6.05 -8.77 6.00
C VAL A 109 4.79 -9.58 6.26
N VAL A 110 4.37 -10.38 5.30
CA VAL A 110 3.16 -11.19 5.41
C VAL A 110 3.32 -12.49 4.65
N GLN A 111 2.86 -13.60 5.23
CA GLN A 111 2.67 -14.83 4.47
C GLN A 111 1.32 -14.80 3.75
N VAL A 112 1.35 -15.08 2.46
CA VAL A 112 0.18 -15.16 1.58
C VAL A 112 -0.02 -16.60 1.13
N ALA A 113 -1.25 -16.95 0.72
CA ALA A 113 -1.59 -18.31 0.31
C ALA A 113 -0.89 -18.72 -0.99
N ALA A 114 -0.69 -17.78 -1.91
CA ALA A 114 0.04 -18.03 -3.15
C ALA A 114 0.68 -16.77 -3.75
N LEU A 115 1.68 -16.98 -4.60
CA LEU A 115 2.28 -15.97 -5.45
C LEU A 115 1.95 -16.28 -6.93
N PRO A 116 1.96 -15.29 -7.84
CA PRO A 116 1.51 -15.45 -9.23
C PRO A 116 2.23 -16.55 -10.01
N MET A 117 3.49 -16.85 -9.68
CA MET A 117 4.22 -17.98 -10.24
C MET A 117 4.45 -19.03 -9.15
N SER A 118 4.03 -20.27 -9.40
CA SER A 118 3.95 -21.33 -8.37
C SER A 118 5.26 -21.64 -7.65
N ASP A 119 6.38 -21.49 -8.34
CA ASP A 119 7.73 -21.76 -7.81
C ASP A 119 8.33 -20.57 -7.03
N ALA A 120 7.64 -19.42 -6.99
CA ALA A 120 8.06 -18.29 -6.18
C ALA A 120 7.76 -18.55 -4.71
N ARG A 121 8.73 -18.23 -3.85
CA ARG A 121 8.65 -18.27 -2.39
C ARG A 121 8.56 -16.89 -1.77
N VAL A 122 8.99 -15.87 -2.50
CA VAL A 122 8.98 -14.46 -2.09
C VAL A 122 8.66 -13.57 -3.28
N GLN A 123 7.95 -12.47 -3.02
CA GLN A 123 7.71 -11.36 -3.94
C GLN A 123 7.80 -10.07 -3.14
N MET A 124 8.29 -8.99 -3.76
CA MET A 124 8.41 -7.69 -3.08
C MET A 124 7.93 -6.55 -3.97
N ASP A 125 7.20 -5.60 -3.40
CA ASP A 125 6.95 -4.31 -4.05
C ASP A 125 7.58 -3.16 -3.26
N ALA A 126 7.68 -2.00 -3.90
CA ALA A 126 8.33 -0.84 -3.34
C ALA A 126 7.58 0.46 -3.66
N LEU A 127 7.75 1.43 -2.77
CA LEU A 127 7.48 2.83 -3.00
C LEU A 127 8.78 3.58 -2.81
N ILE A 128 9.16 4.46 -3.74
CA ILE A 128 10.38 5.26 -3.62
C ILE A 128 10.07 6.75 -3.63
N SER A 129 10.96 7.53 -3.03
CA SER A 129 10.99 8.98 -3.12
C SER A 129 11.59 9.39 -4.46
N ASN A 130 10.77 9.34 -5.51
CA ASN A 130 11.11 9.87 -6.82
C ASN A 130 9.90 10.59 -7.37
N GLY A 131 10.06 11.89 -7.58
CA GLY A 131 9.02 12.76 -8.08
C GLY A 131 9.22 13.18 -9.51
N GLU A 132 8.37 12.66 -10.40
CA GLU A 132 8.17 13.23 -11.74
C GLU A 132 6.68 13.35 -12.04
N GLY A 133 6.28 14.51 -12.56
CA GLY A 133 4.86 14.80 -12.85
C GLY A 133 4.25 15.89 -11.98
N THR A 134 4.72 17.12 -12.20
CA THR A 134 4.01 18.43 -12.17
C THR A 134 4.93 19.43 -12.88
N ALA A 135 4.47 20.65 -13.22
CA ALA A 135 5.32 21.66 -13.88
C ALA A 135 6.67 21.85 -13.14
N PRO A 136 7.76 22.23 -13.83
CA PRO A 136 9.10 22.28 -13.23
C PRO A 136 9.10 23.06 -11.92
N GLN A 137 9.47 22.39 -10.83
CA GLN A 137 9.84 23.06 -9.59
C GLN A 137 11.35 23.35 -9.62
N GLU A 138 11.76 24.43 -8.95
CA GLU A 138 13.18 24.72 -8.72
C GLU A 138 13.83 23.50 -8.02
N PRO A 139 15.05 23.07 -8.43
CA PRO A 139 15.73 21.97 -7.78
C PRO A 139 15.87 22.19 -6.27
N CYS A 140 15.46 21.22 -5.46
CA CYS A 140 15.62 21.25 -4.01
C CYS A 140 16.24 19.92 -3.50
N PRO A 141 16.97 19.94 -2.37
CA PRO A 141 17.51 18.71 -1.80
C PRO A 141 16.38 17.75 -1.40
N LEU A 142 16.36 16.53 -1.94
CA LEU A 142 15.40 15.49 -1.53
C LEU A 142 15.84 14.88 -0.20
N VAL A 143 15.06 15.12 0.86
CA VAL A 143 15.32 14.68 2.23
C VAL A 143 14.23 13.71 2.61
N LYS A 144 14.62 12.45 2.76
CA LYS A 144 13.84 11.39 3.39
C LYS A 144 14.15 11.39 4.89
N LEU A 145 13.13 11.43 5.74
CA LEU A 145 13.29 11.38 7.19
C LEU A 145 12.78 10.06 7.75
N THR A 146 13.69 9.31 8.35
CA THR A 146 13.39 8.06 9.07
C THR A 146 13.32 8.37 10.56
N ARG A 147 12.28 7.87 11.26
CA ARG A 147 12.18 8.05 12.72
C ARG A 147 11.75 6.77 13.41
N ASN A 148 12.19 6.63 14.65
CA ASN A 148 11.85 5.56 15.57
C ASN A 148 11.58 6.16 16.95
N THR A 149 10.80 5.47 17.77
CA THR A 149 10.51 5.84 19.15
C THR A 149 10.76 4.65 20.07
N GLU A 150 11.14 4.88 21.32
CA GLU A 150 11.24 3.82 22.34
C GLU A 150 9.86 3.30 22.78
N ASN A 151 8.80 4.04 22.48
CA ASN A 151 7.43 3.72 22.90
C ASN A 151 6.68 2.80 21.92
N ALA A 152 7.36 2.27 20.90
CA ALA A 152 6.82 1.28 19.97
C ALA A 152 7.89 0.22 19.64
N PRO A 153 7.49 -0.99 19.19
CA PRO A 153 8.41 -2.10 18.94
C PRO A 153 9.35 -1.81 17.77
N LYS A 154 10.66 -1.82 18.03
CA LYS A 154 11.69 -1.56 17.02
C LYS A 154 12.10 -2.81 16.27
N ASP A 155 12.39 -2.63 14.99
CA ASP A 155 13.00 -3.61 14.11
C ASP A 155 14.33 -3.02 13.58
N ALA A 156 15.40 -3.82 13.57
CA ALA A 156 16.68 -3.39 13.00
C ALA A 156 16.63 -3.29 11.46
N LEU A 157 15.65 -3.94 10.82
CA LEU A 157 15.46 -4.00 9.37
C LEU A 157 14.32 -3.11 8.87
N ALA A 158 13.72 -2.29 9.74
CA ALA A 158 12.68 -1.35 9.35
C ALA A 158 12.72 -0.08 10.20
N SER A 159 12.49 1.08 9.58
CA SER A 159 12.16 2.29 10.33
C SER A 159 10.67 2.25 10.72
N HIS A 160 10.28 2.76 11.88
CA HIS A 160 8.85 2.89 12.24
C HIS A 160 8.12 3.76 11.23
N THR A 161 8.75 4.85 10.82
CA THR A 161 8.19 5.84 9.91
C THR A 161 9.24 6.32 8.92
N VAL A 162 8.81 6.54 7.68
CA VAL A 162 9.58 7.20 6.64
C VAL A 162 8.73 8.29 6.00
N ALA A 163 9.11 9.54 6.27
CA ALA A 163 8.49 10.74 5.72
C ALA A 163 9.25 11.23 4.49
N PHE A 164 8.52 11.56 3.43
CA PHE A 164 9.05 12.22 2.24
C PHE A 164 8.00 13.15 1.65
N SER A 165 8.40 14.36 1.24
CA SER A 165 7.46 15.38 0.77
C SER A 165 6.28 15.52 1.74
N HIS A 166 5.05 15.32 1.28
CA HIS A 166 3.83 15.50 2.07
C HIS A 166 3.38 14.25 2.86
N TYR A 167 3.96 13.08 2.61
CA TYR A 167 3.46 11.82 3.16
C TYR A 167 4.45 11.18 4.12
N ASN A 168 3.89 10.40 5.03
CA ASN A 168 4.63 9.56 5.94
C ASN A 168 4.05 8.15 5.92
N ASN A 169 4.91 7.15 5.69
CA ASN A 169 4.52 5.75 5.70
C ASN A 169 4.96 5.13 7.02
N ILE A 170 4.11 4.29 7.60
CA ILE A 170 4.38 3.57 8.85
C ILE A 170 4.57 2.08 8.53
N SER A 171 5.62 1.48 9.10
CA SER A 171 5.85 0.03 9.03
C SER A 171 4.71 -0.73 9.68
N ALA A 172 4.49 -1.98 9.25
CA ALA A 172 3.49 -2.83 9.90
C ALA A 172 3.77 -2.94 11.41
N GLN A 173 2.77 -2.55 12.19
CA GLN A 173 2.81 -2.63 13.64
C GLN A 173 2.25 -3.98 14.07
N LEU A 174 3.12 -4.81 14.64
CA LEU A 174 2.76 -6.04 15.34
C LEU A 174 2.16 -5.72 16.71
N PRO A 175 1.41 -6.65 17.31
CA PRO A 175 0.79 -6.49 18.62
C PRO A 175 1.79 -6.75 19.75
N VAL A 176 3.01 -6.22 19.62
CA VAL A 176 4.10 -6.38 20.58
C VAL A 176 4.02 -5.26 21.61
N ASP A 177 4.17 -5.60 22.90
CA ASP A 177 4.38 -4.62 23.95
C ASP A 177 5.84 -4.10 23.87
N PRO A 178 6.06 -2.79 23.61
CA PRO A 178 7.40 -2.23 23.46
C PRO A 178 8.28 -2.38 24.71
N LYS A 179 7.70 -2.58 25.89
CA LYS A 179 8.47 -2.76 27.14
C LYS A 179 9.01 -4.18 27.29
N THR A 180 8.27 -5.17 26.80
CA THR A 180 8.61 -6.59 26.99
C THR A 180 9.22 -7.21 25.74
N GLY A 181 8.94 -6.64 24.56
CA GLY A 181 9.31 -7.23 23.27
C GLY A 181 8.48 -8.48 22.91
N ALA A 182 7.44 -8.80 23.67
CA ALA A 182 6.57 -9.95 23.44
C ALA A 182 5.22 -9.53 22.86
N ILE A 183 4.59 -10.43 22.10
CA ILE A 183 3.19 -10.29 21.69
C ILE A 183 2.31 -10.23 22.95
N VAL A 184 1.34 -9.31 22.98
CA VAL A 184 0.42 -9.19 24.11
C VAL A 184 -0.43 -10.45 24.26
N GLU A 185 -0.66 -10.84 25.52
CA GLU A 185 -1.58 -11.93 25.84
C GLU A 185 -3.02 -11.56 25.47
N GLY A 186 -3.82 -12.55 25.09
CA GLY A 186 -5.22 -12.38 24.70
C GLY A 186 -5.50 -12.88 23.30
N GLY A 187 -6.64 -12.46 22.75
CA GLY A 187 -7.07 -12.78 21.40
C GLY A 187 -6.83 -11.61 20.45
N VAL A 188 -7.53 -11.67 19.32
CA VAL A 188 -7.41 -10.65 18.27
C VAL A 188 -7.75 -9.24 18.75
N LYS A 189 -8.66 -9.08 19.72
CA LYS A 189 -9.05 -7.76 20.25
C LYS A 189 -7.88 -7.08 20.96
N GLU A 190 -7.24 -7.79 21.89
CA GLU A 190 -6.08 -7.29 22.63
C GLU A 190 -4.93 -6.98 21.67
N GLN A 191 -4.72 -7.85 20.69
CA GLN A 191 -3.68 -7.65 19.67
C GLN A 191 -3.98 -6.44 18.78
N THR A 192 -5.19 -6.29 18.24
CA THR A 192 -5.59 -5.10 17.45
C THR A 192 -5.38 -3.82 18.25
N ALA A 193 -5.79 -3.82 19.52
CA ALA A 193 -5.61 -2.66 20.39
C ALA A 193 -4.13 -2.32 20.57
N GLN A 194 -3.25 -3.33 20.67
CA GLN A 194 -1.82 -3.11 20.78
C GLN A 194 -1.21 -2.58 19.48
N CYS A 195 -1.58 -3.12 18.31
CA CYS A 195 -1.15 -2.59 17.01
C CYS A 195 -1.46 -1.09 16.88
N LEU A 196 -2.71 -0.70 17.20
CA LEU A 196 -3.16 0.69 17.11
C LEU A 196 -2.50 1.59 18.17
N LYS A 197 -2.22 1.08 19.38
CA LYS A 197 -1.43 1.82 20.39
C LYS A 197 0.01 2.06 19.94
N ASN A 198 0.66 1.06 19.35
CA ASN A 198 2.02 1.18 18.82
C ASN A 198 2.05 2.23 17.70
N MET A 199 1.08 2.19 16.78
CA MET A 199 0.92 3.21 15.74
C MET A 199 0.69 4.61 16.32
N LYS A 200 -0.16 4.72 17.36
CA LYS A 200 -0.41 6.00 18.05
C LYS A 200 0.87 6.54 18.69
N ALA A 201 1.66 5.71 19.36
CA ALA A 201 2.93 6.12 19.95
C ALA A 201 3.95 6.59 18.90
N ILE A 202 3.94 5.98 17.70
CA ILE A 202 4.76 6.43 16.56
C ILE A 202 4.30 7.81 16.09
N LEU A 203 3.00 8.00 15.86
CA LEU A 203 2.44 9.27 15.42
C LEU A 203 2.66 10.40 16.44
N GLU A 204 2.45 10.13 17.72
CA GLU A 204 2.74 11.08 18.80
C GLU A 204 4.23 11.47 18.85
N SER A 205 5.15 10.55 18.52
CA SER A 205 6.60 10.84 18.51
C SER A 205 7.05 11.79 17.40
N ILE A 206 6.17 12.05 16.42
CA ILE A 206 6.39 12.96 15.31
C ILE A 206 5.39 14.13 15.30
N ASP A 207 4.67 14.33 16.41
CA ASP A 207 3.66 15.37 16.60
C ASP A 207 2.52 15.34 15.55
N VAL A 208 2.06 14.13 15.21
CA VAL A 208 0.98 13.89 14.25
C VAL A 208 -0.23 13.26 14.94
N PRO A 209 -1.46 13.76 14.72
CA PRO A 209 -2.67 13.17 15.28
C PRO A 209 -3.06 11.86 14.56
N PHE A 210 -3.81 11.00 15.24
CA PHE A 210 -4.24 9.71 14.69
C PHE A 210 -5.17 9.85 13.47
N ASP A 211 -5.95 10.93 13.41
CA ASP A 211 -6.85 11.24 12.30
C ASP A 211 -6.12 11.64 10.99
N ASP A 212 -4.79 11.85 11.03
CA ASP A 212 -4.01 12.11 9.81
C ASP A 212 -3.67 10.83 9.04
N ILE A 213 -4.08 9.65 9.54
CA ILE A 213 -4.02 8.43 8.73
C ILE A 213 -5.01 8.57 7.57
N VAL A 214 -4.53 8.41 6.34
CA VAL A 214 -5.35 8.47 5.11
C VAL A 214 -5.65 7.09 4.52
N LYS A 215 -4.76 6.13 4.76
CA LYS A 215 -4.92 4.73 4.36
C LYS A 215 -4.42 3.81 5.47
N ILE A 216 -5.19 2.77 5.74
CA ILE A 216 -4.81 1.71 6.67
C ILE A 216 -4.98 0.33 6.01
N ASN A 217 -3.98 -0.54 6.17
CA ASN A 217 -4.05 -1.94 5.73
C ASN A 217 -4.00 -2.83 6.96
N LEU A 218 -5.03 -3.67 7.13
CA LEU A 218 -5.10 -4.65 8.21
C LEU A 218 -4.86 -6.03 7.62
N TYR A 219 -3.83 -6.71 8.12
CA TYR A 219 -3.54 -8.09 7.75
C TYR A 219 -4.02 -8.98 8.89
N LEU A 220 -4.86 -9.95 8.58
CA LEU A 220 -5.54 -10.82 9.56
C LEU A 220 -5.25 -12.28 9.28
N SER A 221 -4.87 -13.02 10.31
CA SER A 221 -4.67 -14.48 10.25
C SER A 221 -5.95 -15.28 9.99
N ASP A 222 -7.11 -14.72 10.36
CA ASP A 222 -8.43 -15.34 10.22
C ASP A 222 -9.50 -14.26 10.08
N LEU A 223 -10.23 -14.25 8.96
CA LEU A 223 -11.27 -13.25 8.70
C LEU A 223 -12.54 -13.48 9.56
N ALA A 224 -12.69 -14.61 10.25
CA ALA A 224 -13.73 -14.78 11.26
C ALA A 224 -13.61 -13.77 12.40
N ASN A 225 -12.43 -13.15 12.57
CA ASN A 225 -12.16 -12.14 13.59
C ASN A 225 -12.46 -10.69 13.15
N VAL A 226 -12.93 -10.46 11.92
CA VAL A 226 -13.15 -9.10 11.40
C VAL A 226 -14.07 -8.27 12.30
N ASP A 227 -15.16 -8.84 12.81
CA ASP A 227 -16.08 -8.11 13.72
C ASP A 227 -15.41 -7.71 15.04
N ALA A 228 -14.58 -8.58 15.59
CA ALA A 228 -13.83 -8.30 16.81
C ALA A 228 -12.78 -7.19 16.58
N VAL A 229 -12.13 -7.18 15.42
CA VAL A 229 -11.22 -6.10 15.01
C VAL A 229 -11.98 -4.80 14.77
N ASN A 230 -13.15 -4.85 14.14
CA ASN A 230 -13.99 -3.69 13.88
C ASN A 230 -14.44 -3.01 15.19
N GLU A 231 -14.80 -3.79 16.19
CA GLU A 231 -15.15 -3.27 17.52
C GLU A 231 -14.02 -2.45 18.14
N VAL A 232 -12.78 -2.97 18.09
CA VAL A 232 -11.61 -2.25 18.61
C VAL A 232 -11.23 -1.07 17.73
N TYR A 233 -11.20 -1.24 16.41
CA TYR A 233 -10.88 -0.19 15.45
C TYR A 233 -11.79 1.05 15.63
N SER A 234 -13.08 0.82 15.89
CA SER A 234 -14.07 1.89 16.13
C SER A 234 -13.82 2.69 17.42
N THR A 235 -12.95 2.22 18.32
CA THR A 235 -12.54 3.01 19.49
C THR A 235 -11.39 3.97 19.18
N PHE A 236 -10.72 3.81 18.04
CA PHE A 236 -9.61 4.65 17.61
C PHE A 236 -9.99 5.64 16.50
N PHE A 237 -11.03 5.34 15.71
CA PHE A 237 -11.53 6.25 14.69
C PHE A 237 -13.03 6.51 14.84
N PRO A 238 -13.49 7.76 14.62
CA PRO A 238 -12.69 8.98 14.53
C PRO A 238 -12.16 9.42 15.92
N ASP A 239 -10.90 9.88 16.00
CA ASP A 239 -10.22 10.18 17.28
C ASP A 239 -10.59 11.58 17.82
N SER A 240 -10.53 12.61 16.98
CA SER A 240 -10.80 13.99 17.37
C SER A 240 -12.28 14.37 17.28
N ALA A 241 -12.68 15.40 18.03
CA ALA A 241 -14.04 15.93 17.95
C ALA A 241 -14.39 16.46 16.55
N ILE A 242 -13.41 17.00 15.82
CA ILE A 242 -13.57 17.48 14.45
C ILE A 242 -13.85 16.30 13.52
N ALA A 243 -12.99 15.26 13.56
CA ALA A 243 -13.17 14.06 12.75
C ALA A 243 -14.50 13.35 13.04
N ARG A 244 -14.94 13.30 14.31
CA ARG A 244 -16.27 12.77 14.68
C ARG A 244 -17.42 13.59 14.10
N THR A 245 -17.28 14.92 14.03
CA THR A 245 -18.32 15.81 13.48
C THR A 245 -18.55 15.56 11.99
N VAL A 246 -17.49 15.23 11.25
CA VAL A 246 -17.55 14.92 9.82
C VAL A 246 -17.54 13.42 9.53
N ALA A 247 -17.62 12.58 10.56
CA ALA A 247 -17.52 11.12 10.49
C ALA A 247 -16.32 10.61 9.66
N TYR A 248 -15.17 11.27 9.78
CA TYR A 248 -13.97 10.92 9.04
C TYR A 248 -13.36 9.60 9.52
N VAL A 249 -13.11 8.71 8.56
CA VAL A 249 -12.38 7.44 8.73
C VAL A 249 -11.47 7.26 7.51
N PRO A 250 -10.26 6.68 7.67
CA PRO A 250 -9.34 6.49 6.55
C PRO A 250 -9.91 5.53 5.49
N ALA A 251 -9.30 5.52 4.31
CA ALA A 251 -9.46 4.41 3.38
C ALA A 251 -8.88 3.14 4.02
N ARG A 252 -9.50 1.98 3.78
CA ARG A 252 -9.15 0.73 4.47
C ARG A 252 -9.06 -0.45 3.50
N SER A 253 -8.10 -1.34 3.73
CA SER A 253 -8.08 -2.68 3.14
C SER A 253 -7.94 -3.71 4.26
N ILE A 254 -8.69 -4.82 4.16
CA ILE A 254 -8.51 -6.01 5.00
C ILE A 254 -7.93 -7.11 4.12
N ILE A 255 -6.80 -7.68 4.52
CA ILE A 255 -6.08 -8.70 3.76
C ILE A 255 -5.94 -9.95 4.64
N ALA A 256 -6.39 -11.10 4.14
CA ALA A 256 -6.13 -12.36 4.82
C ALA A 256 -4.64 -12.73 4.66
N ALA A 257 -4.01 -13.10 5.78
CA ALA A 257 -2.65 -13.56 5.86
C ALA A 257 -2.66 -15.00 6.38
N ASP A 258 -1.91 -15.90 5.74
CA ASP A 258 -1.84 -17.29 6.23
C ASP A 258 -0.98 -17.38 7.50
N ALA A 259 -0.03 -16.46 7.65
CA ALA A 259 0.71 -16.24 8.88
C ALA A 259 1.28 -14.82 8.93
N LEU A 260 1.52 -14.36 10.15
CA LEU A 260 2.17 -13.09 10.45
C LEU A 260 3.41 -13.33 11.31
N PRO A 261 4.38 -12.40 11.29
CA PRO A 261 5.55 -12.49 12.16
C PRO A 261 5.17 -12.73 13.63
N MET A 262 5.98 -13.52 14.33
CA MET A 262 5.77 -13.91 15.74
C MET A 262 4.46 -14.66 16.01
N GLY A 263 3.77 -15.16 14.98
CA GLY A 263 2.45 -15.80 15.14
C GLY A 263 1.35 -14.83 15.54
N ALA A 264 1.51 -13.53 15.23
CA ALA A 264 0.47 -12.53 15.47
C ALA A 264 -0.83 -12.88 14.73
N LEU A 265 -1.96 -12.50 15.32
CA LEU A 265 -3.28 -12.68 14.72
C LEU A 265 -3.65 -11.53 13.78
N VAL A 266 -3.06 -10.36 14.02
CA VAL A 266 -3.28 -9.12 13.27
C VAL A 266 -2.00 -8.28 13.24
N GLN A 267 -1.76 -7.59 12.13
CA GLN A 267 -0.80 -6.48 12.04
C GLN A 267 -1.39 -5.36 11.19
N ILE A 268 -0.91 -4.13 11.39
CA ILE A 268 -1.49 -2.95 10.75
C ILE A 268 -0.39 -2.02 10.22
N ASP A 269 -0.44 -1.68 8.94
CA ASP A 269 0.38 -0.61 8.34
C ASP A 269 -0.49 0.59 7.92
N ALA A 270 0.13 1.75 7.74
CA ALA A 270 -0.59 2.98 7.41
C ALA A 270 0.21 3.96 6.53
N SER A 271 -0.53 4.75 5.76
CA SER A 271 -0.04 5.97 5.11
C SER A 271 -0.73 7.17 5.73
N VAL A 272 0.04 8.23 5.96
CA VAL A 272 -0.32 9.37 6.81
C VAL A 272 -0.11 10.67 6.03
N SER A 273 -1.05 11.58 6.19
CA SER A 273 -1.07 12.94 5.63
C SER A 273 -0.11 13.90 6.33
N HIS A 274 1.11 13.45 6.62
CA HIS A 274 2.12 14.25 7.29
C HIS A 274 3.44 14.17 6.55
N GLY A 275 4.05 15.32 6.31
CA GLY A 275 5.24 15.43 5.49
C GLY A 275 6.28 16.34 6.12
N ASP A 276 7.26 15.76 6.81
CA ASP A 276 8.46 16.50 7.23
C ASP A 276 9.60 16.42 6.19
N GLY A 277 9.35 15.76 5.05
CA GLY A 277 10.32 15.61 3.97
C GLY A 277 10.34 16.83 3.04
N THR A 278 10.95 16.72 1.87
CA THR A 278 11.22 17.87 1.00
C THR A 278 10.00 18.45 0.25
N PRO A 279 9.85 19.79 0.21
CA PRO A 279 10.55 20.76 1.05
C PRO A 279 10.06 20.65 2.50
N PRO A 280 10.92 20.78 3.52
CA PRO A 280 10.48 20.77 4.91
C PRO A 280 9.35 21.77 5.07
N GLN A 281 8.17 21.27 5.46
CA GLN A 281 6.99 22.10 5.61
C GLN A 281 7.15 22.90 6.91
N GLU A 282 7.03 24.22 6.84
CA GLU A 282 6.86 24.99 8.07
C GLU A 282 5.54 24.55 8.73
N VAL A 283 5.44 24.68 10.04
CA VAL A 283 4.21 24.28 10.77
C VAL A 283 2.99 25.02 10.20
N GLU A 284 3.20 26.24 9.73
CA GLU A 284 2.25 27.12 9.06
C GLU A 284 1.78 26.57 7.70
N ASP A 285 2.63 25.87 6.94
CA ASP A 285 2.29 25.31 5.62
C ASP A 285 1.30 24.14 5.73
N ARG A 286 1.23 23.51 6.91
CA ARG A 286 0.22 22.48 7.23
C ARG A 286 -1.22 23.00 7.22
N HIS A 287 -1.44 24.31 7.36
CA HIS A 287 -2.78 24.89 7.58
C HIS A 287 -3.67 24.92 6.33
N ASN A 288 -3.15 24.55 5.15
CA ASN A 288 -3.91 24.51 3.90
C ASN A 288 -3.97 23.12 3.24
N ILE A 289 -3.28 22.10 3.77
CA ILE A 289 -3.33 20.75 3.21
C ILE A 289 -4.46 19.98 3.89
N VAL A 290 -5.58 19.87 3.18
CA VAL A 290 -6.81 19.29 3.70
C VAL A 290 -6.93 17.84 3.26
N ILE A 291 -7.16 16.94 4.20
CA ILE A 291 -7.60 15.58 3.91
C ILE A 291 -9.02 15.65 3.34
N ARG A 292 -9.22 15.14 2.13
CA ARG A 292 -10.52 15.12 1.44
C ARG A 292 -11.02 13.70 1.31
N ALA A 293 -11.83 13.28 2.28
CA ALA A 293 -12.60 12.05 2.21
C ALA A 293 -13.82 12.23 1.28
N ASN A 294 -14.07 11.27 0.40
CA ASN A 294 -15.28 11.25 -0.42
C ASN A 294 -15.89 9.84 -0.52
N ASN A 295 -17.22 9.79 -0.54
CA ASN A 295 -18.00 8.58 -0.80
C ASN A 295 -19.08 8.86 -1.85
N THR A 296 -19.12 8.07 -2.91
CA THR A 296 -20.19 8.07 -3.90
C THR A 296 -21.27 7.04 -3.56
N ASP A 297 -22.51 7.29 -3.98
CA ASP A 297 -23.60 6.31 -3.93
C ASP A 297 -23.52 5.29 -5.08
N ALA A 298 -22.60 5.49 -6.04
CA ALA A 298 -22.40 4.59 -7.17
C ALA A 298 -21.40 3.44 -6.89
N ALA A 299 -20.89 3.34 -5.66
CA ALA A 299 -20.03 2.25 -5.19
C ALA A 299 -20.43 1.84 -3.76
N PRO A 300 -20.07 0.62 -3.30
CA PRO A 300 -20.42 0.13 -1.97
C PRO A 300 -19.83 1.02 -0.85
N ARG A 301 -20.67 1.46 0.08
CA ARG A 301 -20.26 2.27 1.24
C ARG A 301 -20.12 1.40 2.50
N ASN A 302 -19.21 1.78 3.38
CA ASN A 302 -19.00 1.13 4.67
C ASN A 302 -18.80 2.20 5.76
N PRO A 303 -19.43 2.08 6.94
CA PRO A 303 -19.25 3.06 8.01
C PRO A 303 -17.85 3.06 8.64
N LEU A 304 -17.05 2.02 8.44
CA LEU A 304 -15.73 1.85 9.06
C LEU A 304 -14.57 2.34 8.17
N HIS A 305 -14.85 2.77 6.95
CA HIS A 305 -13.84 3.34 6.06
C HIS A 305 -14.44 4.24 4.98
N THR A 306 -13.65 5.18 4.50
CA THR A 306 -14.01 6.00 3.35
C THR A 306 -13.61 5.28 2.05
N GLN A 307 -14.40 5.40 0.98
CA GLN A 307 -14.09 4.84 -0.33
C GLN A 307 -12.81 5.43 -0.93
N THR A 308 -12.65 6.76 -0.87
CA THR A 308 -11.43 7.46 -1.29
C THR A 308 -11.06 8.54 -0.30
N VAL A 309 -9.77 8.62 0.03
CA VAL A 309 -9.20 9.71 0.83
C VAL A 309 -8.09 10.38 0.03
N ALA A 310 -8.36 11.61 -0.40
CA ALA A 310 -7.36 12.46 -1.05
C ALA A 310 -6.52 13.18 0.00
N PHE A 311 -5.22 13.22 -0.23
CA PHE A 311 -4.35 14.14 0.46
C PHE A 311 -3.23 14.56 -0.47
N SER A 312 -2.94 15.85 -0.55
CA SER A 312 -1.85 16.36 -1.39
C SER A 312 -1.95 15.81 -2.83
N HIS A 313 -1.04 14.93 -3.25
CA HIS A 313 -0.90 14.45 -4.63
C HIS A 313 -1.44 13.03 -4.89
N TYR A 314 -2.15 12.40 -3.94
CA TYR A 314 -2.79 11.10 -4.20
C TYR A 314 -4.16 10.98 -3.55
N ASN A 315 -4.99 10.12 -4.15
CA ASN A 315 -6.18 9.54 -3.56
C ASN A 315 -5.89 8.07 -3.22
N HIS A 316 -6.15 7.67 -1.98
CA HIS A 316 -6.09 6.29 -1.56
C HIS A 316 -7.48 5.66 -1.60
N ILE A 317 -7.64 4.63 -2.42
CA ILE A 317 -8.91 3.92 -2.57
C ILE A 317 -8.95 2.75 -1.58
N ALA A 318 -10.07 2.59 -0.87
CA ALA A 318 -10.33 1.41 -0.04
C ALA A 318 -10.48 0.15 -0.90
N ALA A 319 -10.19 -1.03 -0.34
CA ALA A 319 -10.44 -2.28 -1.06
C ALA A 319 -11.90 -2.38 -1.48
N GLN A 320 -12.11 -2.56 -2.78
CA GLN A 320 -13.42 -2.75 -3.38
C GLN A 320 -13.68 -4.24 -3.55
N LEU A 321 -14.71 -4.70 -2.87
CA LEU A 321 -15.33 -6.00 -3.09
C LEU A 321 -16.21 -5.96 -4.36
N PRO A 322 -16.51 -7.11 -4.96
CA PRO A 322 -17.31 -7.23 -6.18
C PRO A 322 -18.82 -7.14 -5.86
N ILE A 323 -19.20 -6.15 -5.06
CA ILE A 323 -20.57 -5.90 -4.64
C ILE A 323 -21.27 -5.05 -5.71
N ASP A 324 -22.43 -5.50 -6.16
CA ASP A 324 -23.36 -4.68 -6.93
C ASP A 324 -24.17 -3.79 -5.98
N VAL A 325 -24.13 -2.47 -6.23
CA VAL A 325 -24.73 -1.48 -5.33
C VAL A 325 -26.26 -1.58 -5.28
N ALA A 326 -26.90 -2.00 -6.39
CA ALA A 326 -28.36 -2.10 -6.44
C ALA A 326 -28.89 -3.24 -5.57
N SER A 327 -28.20 -4.38 -5.57
CA SER A 327 -28.56 -5.57 -4.78
C SER A 327 -27.90 -5.63 -3.41
N ASN A 328 -26.82 -4.87 -3.19
CA ASN A 328 -25.95 -4.95 -2.03
C ASN A 328 -25.43 -6.39 -1.77
N ALA A 329 -25.12 -7.11 -2.85
CA ALA A 329 -24.64 -8.48 -2.82
C ALA A 329 -23.45 -8.66 -3.78
N ILE A 330 -22.65 -9.70 -3.54
CA ILE A 330 -21.58 -10.11 -4.46
C ILE A 330 -22.20 -10.51 -5.80
N VAL A 331 -21.64 -10.01 -6.90
CA VAL A 331 -22.12 -10.37 -8.24
C VAL A 331 -21.96 -11.86 -8.50
N ALA A 332 -22.96 -12.44 -9.17
CA ALA A 332 -22.89 -13.84 -9.60
C ALA A 332 -21.84 -14.00 -10.72
N GLY A 333 -21.18 -15.16 -10.76
CA GLY A 333 -20.15 -15.47 -11.74
C GLY A 333 -18.87 -16.01 -11.09
N GLY A 334 -17.80 -16.07 -11.87
CA GLY A 334 -16.46 -16.43 -11.41
C GLY A 334 -15.62 -15.19 -11.09
N ALA A 335 -14.31 -15.41 -10.97
CA ALA A 335 -13.38 -14.35 -10.62
C ALA A 335 -13.33 -13.22 -11.67
N LYS A 336 -13.62 -13.52 -12.94
CA LYS A 336 -13.72 -12.54 -14.03
C LYS A 336 -14.83 -11.52 -13.80
N GLU A 337 -16.07 -11.99 -13.62
CA GLU A 337 -17.23 -11.12 -13.39
C GLU A 337 -17.06 -10.31 -12.10
N GLN A 338 -16.48 -10.93 -11.07
CA GLN A 338 -16.19 -10.25 -9.82
C GLN A 338 -15.10 -9.17 -10.00
N ALA A 339 -14.01 -9.44 -10.72
CA ALA A 339 -12.99 -8.43 -10.99
C ALA A 339 -13.54 -7.26 -11.80
N GLU A 340 -14.39 -7.53 -12.79
CA GLU A 340 -15.07 -6.49 -13.55
C GLU A 340 -15.91 -5.59 -12.62
N GLN A 341 -16.62 -6.18 -11.64
CA GLN A 341 -17.39 -5.41 -10.65
C GLN A 341 -16.49 -4.60 -9.71
N CYS A 342 -15.38 -5.16 -9.21
CA CYS A 342 -14.39 -4.41 -8.43
C CYS A 342 -13.88 -3.18 -9.20
N LEU A 343 -13.52 -3.35 -10.47
CA LEU A 343 -13.02 -2.27 -11.33
C LEU A 343 -14.11 -1.24 -11.67
N LYS A 344 -15.38 -1.65 -11.83
CA LYS A 344 -16.52 -0.73 -11.95
C LYS A 344 -16.72 0.11 -10.69
N ASN A 345 -16.61 -0.51 -9.51
CA ASN A 345 -16.72 0.19 -8.23
C ASN A 345 -15.57 1.21 -8.07
N ILE A 346 -14.33 0.80 -8.36
CA ILE A 346 -13.17 1.72 -8.37
C ILE A 346 -13.40 2.86 -9.36
N LYS A 347 -13.81 2.57 -10.58
CA LYS A 347 -14.11 3.58 -11.60
C LYS A 347 -15.13 4.60 -11.11
N ALA A 348 -16.23 4.15 -10.52
CA ALA A 348 -17.26 5.04 -9.97
C ALA A 348 -16.72 5.94 -8.84
N ILE A 349 -15.84 5.42 -7.98
CA ILE A 349 -15.18 6.20 -6.92
C ILE A 349 -14.23 7.24 -7.54
N VAL A 350 -13.39 6.82 -8.48
CA VAL A 350 -12.42 7.69 -9.18
C VAL A 350 -13.15 8.83 -9.92
N GLU A 351 -14.21 8.51 -10.67
CA GLU A 351 -15.01 9.51 -11.39
C GLU A 351 -15.77 10.45 -10.44
N SER A 352 -16.09 10.00 -9.22
CA SER A 352 -16.76 10.85 -8.21
C SER A 352 -15.88 11.97 -7.64
N VAL A 353 -14.57 11.92 -7.88
CA VAL A 353 -13.59 12.95 -7.50
C VAL A 353 -12.91 13.57 -8.73
N ASP A 354 -13.63 13.61 -9.86
CA ASP A 354 -13.22 14.23 -11.12
C ASP A 354 -11.91 13.66 -11.74
N HIS A 355 -11.59 12.40 -11.41
CA HIS A 355 -10.47 11.63 -11.96
C HIS A 355 -10.94 10.60 -12.99
N VAL A 356 -9.99 9.98 -13.68
CA VAL A 356 -10.22 8.86 -14.60
C VAL A 356 -9.38 7.64 -14.25
N MET A 357 -9.74 6.44 -14.73
CA MET A 357 -8.99 5.20 -14.44
C MET A 357 -7.50 5.30 -14.82
N ASP A 358 -7.18 6.02 -15.89
CA ASP A 358 -5.79 6.24 -16.31
C ASP A 358 -4.98 7.08 -15.31
N ASP A 359 -5.60 7.75 -14.33
CA ASP A 359 -4.90 8.44 -13.24
C ASP A 359 -4.42 7.45 -12.14
N ILE A 360 -4.79 6.17 -12.20
CA ILE A 360 -4.29 5.17 -11.26
C ILE A 360 -2.78 4.98 -11.48
N VAL A 361 -2.01 5.10 -10.40
CA VAL A 361 -0.55 4.88 -10.39
C VAL A 361 -0.19 3.50 -9.84
N LYS A 362 -1.00 2.94 -8.95
CA LYS A 362 -0.80 1.62 -8.34
C LYS A 362 -2.12 0.90 -8.17
N ILE A 363 -2.15 -0.38 -8.48
CA ILE A 363 -3.27 -1.29 -8.20
C ILE A 363 -2.77 -2.52 -7.43
N ASN A 364 -3.52 -2.95 -6.41
CA ASN A 364 -3.25 -4.17 -5.65
C ASN A 364 -4.44 -5.11 -5.79
N ILE A 365 -4.17 -6.33 -6.23
CA ILE A 365 -5.18 -7.36 -6.50
C ILE A 365 -4.93 -8.53 -5.56
N HIS A 366 -5.93 -8.87 -4.76
CA HIS A 366 -5.91 -10.06 -3.91
C HIS A 366 -6.87 -11.08 -4.51
N LEU A 367 -6.39 -12.29 -4.76
CA LEU A 367 -7.16 -13.37 -5.37
C LEU A 367 -7.33 -14.53 -4.39
N LYS A 368 -8.53 -15.09 -4.29
CA LYS A 368 -8.77 -16.29 -3.49
C LYS A 368 -8.08 -17.52 -4.10
N ASP A 369 -8.07 -17.61 -5.42
CA ASP A 369 -7.29 -18.59 -6.19
C ASP A 369 -6.41 -17.84 -7.20
N VAL A 370 -5.09 -17.99 -7.09
CA VAL A 370 -4.15 -17.32 -8.00
C VAL A 370 -4.23 -17.88 -9.43
N ALA A 371 -4.76 -19.09 -9.62
CA ALA A 371 -5.00 -19.66 -10.95
C ALA A 371 -6.01 -18.85 -11.78
N ASP A 372 -6.86 -18.05 -11.11
CA ASP A 372 -7.82 -17.17 -11.77
C ASP A 372 -7.19 -15.91 -12.38
N ILE A 373 -5.88 -15.68 -12.22
CA ILE A 373 -5.21 -14.44 -12.65
C ILE A 373 -5.44 -14.12 -14.13
N GLU A 374 -5.50 -15.13 -15.01
CA GLU A 374 -5.77 -14.91 -16.44
C GLU A 374 -7.19 -14.42 -16.69
N ALA A 375 -8.16 -14.90 -15.91
CA ALA A 375 -9.53 -14.43 -15.98
C ALA A 375 -9.65 -12.95 -15.59
N ILE A 376 -8.81 -12.49 -14.64
CA ILE A 376 -8.70 -11.07 -14.28
C ILE A 376 -8.05 -10.26 -15.40
N ASN A 377 -6.98 -10.80 -15.99
CA ASN A 377 -6.22 -10.14 -17.05
C ASN A 377 -7.10 -9.83 -18.26
N GLU A 378 -8.04 -10.72 -18.60
CA GLU A 378 -9.00 -10.53 -19.71
C GLU A 378 -9.87 -9.27 -19.59
N VAL A 379 -10.22 -8.87 -18.37
CA VAL A 379 -11.07 -7.68 -18.12
C VAL A 379 -10.27 -6.46 -17.73
N TYR A 380 -9.16 -6.65 -17.01
CA TYR A 380 -8.38 -5.59 -16.39
C TYR A 380 -7.92 -4.51 -17.38
N THR A 381 -7.33 -4.91 -18.51
CA THR A 381 -6.78 -3.96 -19.48
C THR A 381 -7.85 -3.12 -20.18
N SER A 382 -9.10 -3.60 -20.21
CA SER A 382 -10.22 -2.86 -20.83
C SER A 382 -10.63 -1.60 -20.08
N PHE A 383 -10.18 -1.43 -18.82
CA PHE A 383 -10.47 -0.26 -18.00
C PHE A 383 -9.47 0.89 -18.19
N PHE A 384 -8.39 0.66 -18.95
CA PHE A 384 -7.32 1.62 -19.17
C PHE A 384 -7.17 1.93 -20.66
N GLN A 385 -6.85 3.17 -21.00
CA GLN A 385 -6.60 3.58 -22.39
C GLN A 385 -5.13 3.93 -22.63
N GLY A 386 -4.43 4.39 -21.58
CA GLY A 386 -3.01 4.70 -21.60
C GLY A 386 -2.13 3.66 -20.91
N ASP A 387 -0.97 4.12 -20.43
CA ASP A 387 -0.02 3.26 -19.73
C ASP A 387 -0.63 2.69 -18.45
N LEU A 388 -0.45 1.37 -18.28
CA LEU A 388 -1.00 0.63 -17.15
C LEU A 388 -0.32 1.02 -15.83
N PRO A 389 -1.06 1.01 -14.70
CA PRO A 389 -0.47 1.30 -13.39
C PRO A 389 0.58 0.25 -12.99
N ALA A 390 1.35 0.58 -11.97
CA ALA A 390 2.09 -0.44 -11.23
C ALA A 390 1.09 -1.43 -10.60
N ARG A 391 1.48 -2.70 -10.49
CA ARG A 391 0.58 -3.78 -10.08
C ARG A 391 1.23 -4.71 -9.06
N THR A 392 0.47 -5.05 -8.02
CA THR A 392 0.78 -6.17 -7.12
C THR A 392 -0.37 -7.18 -7.22
N VAL A 393 -0.04 -8.47 -7.37
CA VAL A 393 -1.00 -9.56 -7.28
C VAL A 393 -0.50 -10.55 -6.24
N VAL A 394 -1.37 -10.95 -5.32
CA VAL A 394 -1.11 -12.00 -4.33
C VAL A 394 -2.34 -12.89 -4.17
N GLY A 395 -2.12 -14.17 -3.92
CA GLY A 395 -3.16 -15.13 -3.55
C GLY A 395 -3.39 -15.11 -2.05
N VAL A 396 -4.65 -14.99 -1.60
CA VAL A 396 -5.05 -14.97 -0.19
C VAL A 396 -6.01 -16.12 0.08
N SER A 397 -6.00 -16.69 1.28
CA SER A 397 -6.84 -17.84 1.61
C SER A 397 -8.33 -17.50 1.68
N GLN A 398 -8.66 -16.24 2.01
CA GLN A 398 -10.02 -15.76 2.18
C GLN A 398 -10.15 -14.29 1.77
N ILE A 399 -11.34 -13.90 1.32
CA ILE A 399 -11.75 -12.52 1.09
C ILE A 399 -13.14 -12.35 1.73
N GLU A 400 -13.42 -11.17 2.27
CA GLU A 400 -14.72 -10.87 2.88
C GLU A 400 -15.89 -11.19 1.94
N MET A 401 -17.02 -11.58 2.53
CA MET A 401 -18.22 -12.04 1.81
C MET A 401 -18.00 -13.24 0.88
N ASP A 402 -16.94 -14.02 1.12
CA ASP A 402 -16.54 -15.16 0.29
C ASP A 402 -16.25 -14.78 -1.18
N ALA A 403 -15.84 -13.53 -1.41
CA ALA A 403 -15.44 -13.06 -2.73
C ALA A 403 -14.21 -13.82 -3.26
N LEU A 404 -14.06 -13.83 -4.57
CA LEU A 404 -12.94 -14.44 -5.29
C LEU A 404 -11.81 -13.44 -5.55
N VAL A 405 -12.13 -12.14 -5.56
CA VAL A 405 -11.18 -11.06 -5.80
C VAL A 405 -11.58 -9.81 -5.02
N GLN A 406 -10.60 -9.06 -4.55
CA GLN A 406 -10.75 -7.66 -4.11
C GLN A 406 -9.61 -6.82 -4.66
N ILE A 407 -9.88 -5.54 -4.89
CA ILE A 407 -8.92 -4.62 -5.52
C ILE A 407 -8.90 -3.29 -4.77
N ASP A 408 -7.72 -2.80 -4.45
CA ASP A 408 -7.50 -1.41 -4.03
C ASP A 408 -6.53 -0.70 -4.97
N ALA A 409 -6.49 0.63 -4.87
CA ALA A 409 -5.73 1.47 -5.79
C ALA A 409 -5.20 2.74 -5.12
N VAL A 410 -4.12 3.27 -5.70
CA VAL A 410 -3.64 4.63 -5.46
C VAL A 410 -3.78 5.40 -6.78
N VAL A 411 -4.44 6.55 -6.71
CA VAL A 411 -4.71 7.42 -7.87
C VAL A 411 -3.89 8.69 -7.68
N SER A 412 -3.25 9.19 -8.74
CA SER A 412 -2.66 10.52 -8.73
C SER A 412 -3.74 11.58 -8.50
N ASN A 413 -3.48 12.56 -7.62
CA ASN A 413 -4.39 13.68 -7.34
C ASN A 413 -3.79 14.98 -7.88
N GLY A 414 -4.52 15.65 -8.77
CA GLY A 414 -4.06 16.86 -9.45
C GLY A 414 -4.36 18.17 -8.72
N GLU A 415 -4.88 18.11 -7.48
CA GLU A 415 -5.31 19.30 -6.72
C GLU A 415 -4.17 19.98 -5.93
N GLY A 416 -2.95 19.95 -6.46
CA GLY A 416 -1.87 20.81 -5.97
C GLY A 416 -2.16 22.28 -6.26
N THR A 417 -1.68 23.19 -5.41
CA THR A 417 -1.85 24.64 -5.51
C THR A 417 -1.61 25.11 -6.95
N LEU A 418 -2.63 25.72 -7.59
CA LEU A 418 -2.45 26.34 -8.90
C LEU A 418 -1.31 27.37 -8.81
N PRO A 419 -0.33 27.38 -9.73
CA PRO A 419 0.76 28.34 -9.67
C PRO A 419 0.21 29.76 -9.68
N GLN A 420 0.72 30.62 -8.79
CA GLN A 420 0.52 32.06 -8.93
C GLN A 420 1.22 32.48 -10.22
N VAL A 421 0.43 32.80 -11.25
CA VAL A 421 0.93 33.45 -12.47
C VAL A 421 1.55 34.77 -12.04
N LYS A 422 2.88 34.88 -12.15
CA LYS A 422 3.58 36.17 -12.01
C LYS A 422 3.43 36.99 -13.28
#